data_AF-A0A1K2IXG0-F1
#
_entry.id   AF-A0A1K2IXG0-F1
#
_cell.length_a   1.000
_cell.length_b   1.000
_cell.length_c   1.000
_cell.angle_alpha   90.00
_cell.angle_beta   90.00
_cell.angle_gamma   90.00
#
_symmetry.space_group_name_H-M   'P 1'
#
loop_
_entity.id
_entity.type
_entity.pdbx_description
1 polymer ?
#
loop_
_entity_poly.entity_id
_entity_poly.type
_entity_poly.pdbx_seq_one_letter_code
_entity_poly.pdbx_strand_id
1 'polypeptide(L)'
;MKLKFLPVALVVVSTFVYAQEVKVKKGEIQIDGKAVAKIDKEKNNYKISDLSGKALFTATITNETPLKNTVSKYWMQLTGSNGVVKELELIDKTSFSFGFEKPITQNLTKSENPLLPASGIDENKINSFFQTEDRSISKSEDNRIEEYKEINRSEDALAADNKILISNVGIISANNEKIGYIVRKVTGKDMVQQFL
;
A
#
# COMPACT_ATOMS: atom_id res chain seq x y z
N MET A 1 -23.27 -5.16 65.80
CA MET A 1 -23.21 -4.70 64.39
C MET A 1 -23.61 -5.85 63.49
N LYS A 2 -24.74 -5.74 62.76
CA LYS A 2 -25.17 -6.75 61.79
C LYS A 2 -24.72 -6.33 60.40
N LEU A 3 -23.73 -7.01 59.84
CA LEU A 3 -23.27 -6.80 58.47
C LEU A 3 -24.26 -7.50 57.53
N LYS A 4 -24.99 -6.72 56.72
CA LYS A 4 -25.89 -7.24 55.69
C LYS A 4 -25.05 -7.57 54.45
N PHE A 5 -24.87 -8.86 54.15
CA PHE A 5 -24.32 -9.31 52.87
C PHE A 5 -25.42 -9.20 51.80
N LEU A 6 -25.25 -8.26 50.87
CA LEU A 6 -25.99 -8.20 49.63
C LEU A 6 -25.09 -8.78 48.52
N PRO A 7 -25.45 -9.87 47.83
CA PRO A 7 -24.67 -10.32 46.69
C PRO A 7 -24.98 -9.39 45.50
N VAL A 8 -24.01 -8.53 45.16
CA VAL A 8 -24.02 -7.76 43.92
C VAL A 8 -23.76 -8.74 42.77
N ALA A 9 -24.79 -9.01 41.97
CA ALA A 9 -24.66 -9.76 40.72
C ALA A 9 -23.84 -8.92 39.73
N LEU A 10 -22.57 -9.28 39.57
CA LEU A 10 -21.68 -8.72 38.56
C LEU A 10 -22.07 -9.30 37.19
N VAL A 11 -22.91 -8.58 36.44
CA VAL A 11 -23.21 -8.94 35.05
C VAL A 11 -21.99 -8.57 34.20
N VAL A 12 -21.17 -9.57 33.89
CA VAL A 12 -20.12 -9.48 32.88
C VAL A 12 -20.82 -9.50 31.51
N VAL A 13 -21.10 -8.33 30.96
CA VAL A 13 -21.45 -8.21 29.53
C VAL A 13 -20.18 -8.50 28.75
N SER A 14 -19.94 -9.77 28.42
CA SER A 14 -18.92 -10.16 27.46
C SER A 14 -19.30 -9.55 26.11
N THR A 15 -18.60 -8.49 25.71
CA THR A 15 -18.69 -7.95 24.36
C THR A 15 -18.18 -9.02 23.40
N PHE A 16 -19.09 -9.78 22.80
CA PHE A 16 -18.77 -10.61 21.65
C PHE A 16 -18.39 -9.68 20.50
N VAL A 17 -17.09 -9.47 20.32
CA VAL A 17 -16.56 -8.81 19.12
C VAL A 17 -16.71 -9.85 18.00
N TYR A 18 -17.85 -9.82 17.31
CA TYR A 18 -18.05 -10.58 16.09
C TYR A 18 -17.11 -10.01 15.03
N ALA A 19 -15.97 -10.66 14.83
CA ALA A 19 -15.09 -10.34 13.72
C ALA A 19 -15.78 -10.75 12.42
N GLN A 20 -16.18 -9.79 11.59
CA GLN A 20 -16.81 -10.05 10.29
C GLN A 20 -15.88 -10.92 9.43
N GLU A 21 -16.38 -12.10 9.06
CA GLU A 21 -15.68 -13.05 8.22
C GLU A 21 -15.88 -12.66 6.75
N VAL A 22 -14.78 -12.32 6.06
CA VAL A 22 -14.82 -11.92 4.66
C VAL A 22 -14.11 -12.98 3.82
N LYS A 23 -14.81 -13.54 2.84
CA LYS A 23 -14.32 -14.61 1.96
C LYS A 23 -14.73 -14.33 0.53
N VAL A 24 -13.89 -14.72 -0.43
CA VAL A 24 -14.27 -14.81 -1.84
C VAL A 24 -14.56 -16.27 -2.16
N LYS A 25 -15.73 -16.56 -2.72
CA LYS A 25 -16.14 -17.90 -3.15
C LYS A 25 -16.80 -17.81 -4.52
N LYS A 26 -16.30 -18.58 -5.49
CA LYS A 26 -16.86 -18.66 -6.86
C LYS A 26 -17.08 -17.28 -7.53
N GLY A 27 -16.15 -16.33 -7.33
CA GLY A 27 -16.27 -14.98 -7.88
C GLY A 27 -17.22 -14.05 -7.10
N GLU A 28 -17.71 -14.46 -5.94
CA GLU A 28 -18.54 -13.63 -5.06
C GLU A 28 -17.79 -13.25 -3.80
N ILE A 29 -17.86 -11.97 -3.43
CA ILE A 29 -17.45 -11.47 -2.13
C ILE A 29 -18.57 -11.77 -1.14
N GLN A 30 -18.25 -12.54 -0.10
CA GLN A 30 -19.16 -12.91 0.97
C GLN A 30 -18.70 -12.34 2.32
N ILE A 31 -19.64 -11.74 3.04
CA ILE A 31 -19.45 -11.26 4.42
C ILE A 31 -20.37 -12.08 5.31
N ASP A 32 -19.79 -12.79 6.29
CA ASP A 32 -20.50 -13.72 7.18
C ASP A 32 -21.37 -14.74 6.41
N GLY A 33 -20.88 -15.18 5.25
CA GLY A 33 -21.56 -16.13 4.36
C GLY A 33 -22.61 -15.52 3.42
N LYS A 34 -22.94 -14.23 3.57
CA LYS A 34 -23.87 -13.52 2.67
C LYS A 34 -23.10 -12.89 1.50
N ALA A 35 -23.50 -13.19 0.26
CA ALA A 35 -22.96 -12.53 -0.92
C ALA A 35 -23.33 -11.04 -0.94
N VAL A 36 -22.34 -10.17 -1.12
CA VAL A 36 -22.52 -8.71 -1.15
C VAL A 36 -22.14 -8.09 -2.49
N ALA A 37 -21.22 -8.70 -3.23
CA ALA A 37 -20.75 -8.23 -4.53
C ALA A 37 -20.10 -9.37 -5.31
N LYS A 38 -19.86 -9.14 -6.60
CA LYS A 38 -19.07 -10.01 -7.48
C LYS A 38 -17.71 -9.39 -7.76
N ILE A 39 -16.71 -10.25 -7.93
CA ILE A 39 -15.32 -9.89 -8.21
C ILE A 39 -14.79 -10.77 -9.34
N ASP A 40 -14.37 -10.11 -10.41
CA ASP A 40 -13.78 -10.77 -11.58
C ASP A 40 -12.36 -10.25 -11.80
N LYS A 41 -11.40 -11.17 -11.95
CA LYS A 41 -10.00 -10.83 -12.18
C LYS A 41 -9.69 -10.77 -13.68
N GLU A 42 -9.27 -9.61 -14.15
CA GLU A 42 -8.75 -9.38 -15.50
C GLU A 42 -7.28 -8.92 -15.41
N LYS A 43 -6.34 -9.85 -15.59
CA LYS A 43 -4.89 -9.63 -15.39
C LYS A 43 -4.59 -9.14 -13.96
N ASN A 44 -4.28 -7.86 -13.80
CA ASN A 44 -3.99 -7.20 -12.52
C ASN A 44 -5.15 -6.33 -12.02
N ASN A 45 -6.22 -6.21 -12.80
CA ASN A 45 -7.39 -5.42 -12.48
C ASN A 45 -8.48 -6.35 -11.93
N TYR A 46 -9.20 -5.88 -10.92
CA TYR A 46 -10.30 -6.59 -10.30
C TYR A 46 -11.57 -5.79 -10.51
N LYS A 47 -12.44 -6.28 -11.38
CA LYS A 47 -13.74 -5.66 -11.66
C LYS A 47 -14.69 -6.02 -10.54
N ILE A 48 -15.27 -5.01 -9.91
CA ILE A 48 -16.29 -5.16 -8.88
C ILE A 48 -17.65 -4.87 -9.50
N SER A 49 -18.57 -5.81 -9.35
CA SER A 49 -19.95 -5.69 -9.83
C SER A 49 -20.95 -6.00 -8.71
N ASP A 50 -22.17 -5.54 -8.87
CA ASP A 50 -23.26 -5.95 -7.99
C ASP A 50 -23.65 -7.43 -8.22
N LEU A 51 -24.61 -7.94 -7.45
CA LEU A 51 -25.08 -9.32 -7.64
C LEU A 51 -25.82 -9.53 -8.98
N SER A 52 -26.33 -8.45 -9.60
CA SER A 52 -26.96 -8.50 -10.92
C SER A 52 -25.95 -8.57 -12.09
N GLY A 53 -24.68 -8.25 -11.82
CA GLY A 53 -23.60 -8.19 -12.82
C GLY A 53 -23.34 -6.79 -13.37
N LYS A 54 -24.02 -5.75 -12.87
CA LYS A 54 -23.73 -4.35 -13.20
C LYS A 54 -22.38 -3.96 -12.63
N ALA A 55 -21.47 -3.50 -13.51
CA ALA A 55 -20.15 -3.04 -13.11
C ALA A 55 -20.25 -1.76 -12.27
N LEU A 56 -19.52 -1.71 -11.16
CA LEU A 56 -19.50 -0.57 -10.24
C LEU A 56 -18.19 0.21 -10.39
N PHE A 57 -17.07 -0.48 -10.20
CA PHE A 57 -15.73 0.10 -10.29
C PHE A 57 -14.69 -1.01 -10.47
N THR A 58 -13.46 -0.61 -10.77
CA THR A 58 -12.30 -1.50 -10.87
C THR A 58 -11.33 -1.20 -9.74
N ALA A 59 -10.72 -2.22 -9.16
CA ALA A 59 -9.70 -2.11 -8.13
C ALA A 59 -8.38 -2.74 -8.59
N THR A 60 -7.28 -2.06 -8.32
CA THR A 60 -5.93 -2.50 -8.69
C THR A 60 -4.97 -2.14 -7.56
N ILE A 61 -4.12 -3.08 -7.15
CA ILE A 61 -3.00 -2.75 -6.26
C ILE A 61 -1.79 -2.45 -7.13
N THR A 62 -1.20 -1.27 -6.93
CA THR A 62 -0.07 -0.78 -7.73
C THR A 62 0.97 -0.14 -6.83
N ASN A 63 2.20 -0.11 -7.33
CA ASN A 63 3.32 0.67 -6.81
C ASN A 63 3.93 1.56 -7.91
N GLU A 64 3.21 1.73 -9.01
CA GLU A 64 3.60 2.56 -10.15
C GLU A 64 2.76 3.83 -10.17
N THR A 65 3.42 4.99 -10.23
CA THR A 65 2.77 6.29 -10.36
C THR A 65 2.32 6.55 -11.81
N PRO A 66 1.46 7.55 -12.06
CA PRO A 66 1.09 7.95 -13.42
C PRO A 66 2.29 8.29 -14.30
N LEU A 67 3.39 8.77 -13.71
CA LEU A 67 4.64 9.08 -14.39
C LEU A 67 5.55 7.86 -14.63
N LYS A 68 5.05 6.64 -14.39
CA LYS A 68 5.79 5.38 -14.57
C LYS A 68 6.97 5.21 -13.61
N ASN A 69 6.96 5.92 -12.48
CA ASN A 69 7.92 5.67 -11.42
C ASN A 69 7.47 4.48 -10.58
N THR A 70 8.36 3.51 -10.36
CA THR A 70 8.11 2.38 -9.45
C THR A 70 8.66 2.70 -8.07
N VAL A 71 7.81 2.59 -7.04
CA VAL A 71 8.21 2.79 -5.64
C VAL A 71 8.06 1.53 -4.80
N SER A 72 8.59 1.55 -3.58
CA SER A 72 8.51 0.41 -2.66
C SER A 72 7.13 0.23 -2.03
N LYS A 73 6.36 1.31 -1.92
CA LYS A 73 5.03 1.33 -1.31
C LYS A 73 3.97 0.90 -2.30
N TYR A 74 3.08 0.01 -1.88
CA TYR A 74 1.88 -0.36 -2.64
C TYR A 74 0.66 0.37 -2.10
N TRP A 75 -0.24 0.77 -2.99
CA TRP A 75 -1.55 1.34 -2.65
C TRP A 75 -2.64 0.71 -3.53
N MET A 76 -3.90 0.95 -3.15
CA MET A 76 -5.05 0.54 -3.93
C MET A 76 -5.52 1.71 -4.80
N GLN A 77 -5.55 1.51 -6.11
CA GLN A 77 -6.18 2.40 -7.07
C GLN A 77 -7.57 1.88 -7.40
N LEU A 78 -8.58 2.72 -7.20
CA LEU A 78 -9.97 2.47 -7.57
C LEU A 78 -10.33 3.36 -8.77
N THR A 79 -10.95 2.77 -9.78
CA THR A 79 -11.45 3.50 -10.96
C THR A 79 -12.95 3.32 -11.08
N GLY A 80 -13.70 4.40 -10.94
CA GLY A 80 -15.15 4.41 -11.11
C GLY A 80 -15.57 4.15 -12.55
N SER A 81 -16.83 3.80 -12.76
CA SER A 81 -17.41 3.64 -14.10
C SER A 81 -17.36 4.91 -14.96
N ASN A 82 -17.26 6.08 -14.31
CA ASN A 82 -17.06 7.39 -14.92
C ASN A 82 -15.58 7.72 -15.24
N GLY A 83 -14.65 6.81 -14.96
CA GLY A 83 -13.21 7.00 -15.16
C GLY A 83 -12.49 7.78 -14.05
N VAL A 84 -13.21 8.28 -13.03
CA VAL A 84 -12.60 8.96 -11.89
C VAL A 84 -11.78 7.98 -11.07
N VAL A 85 -10.56 8.39 -10.73
CA VAL A 85 -9.61 7.57 -9.98
C VAL A 85 -9.52 8.05 -8.53
N LYS A 86 -9.52 7.11 -7.59
CA LYS A 86 -9.19 7.36 -6.19
C LYS A 86 -8.14 6.38 -5.70
N GLU A 87 -7.19 6.89 -4.93
CA GLU A 87 -6.14 6.11 -4.29
C GLU A 87 -6.44 5.94 -2.81
N LEU A 88 -6.22 4.74 -2.29
CA LEU A 88 -6.41 4.40 -0.89
C LEU A 88 -5.19 3.64 -0.37
N GLU A 89 -4.81 3.95 0.86
CA GLU A 89 -3.82 3.16 1.60
C GLU A 89 -4.32 1.74 1.83
N LEU A 90 -3.40 0.78 1.81
CA LEU A 90 -3.71 -0.59 2.17
C LEU A 90 -3.75 -0.72 3.69
N ILE A 91 -4.75 -1.43 4.22
CA ILE A 91 -4.82 -1.74 5.66
C ILE A 91 -3.53 -2.47 6.12
N ASP A 92 -3.00 -2.13 7.31
CA ASP A 92 -1.67 -2.54 7.86
C ASP A 92 -1.41 -4.05 8.06
N LYS A 93 -2.25 -4.96 7.56
CA LYS A 93 -2.10 -6.42 7.69
C LYS A 93 -2.20 -7.15 6.35
N THR A 94 -1.96 -6.41 5.28
CA THR A 94 -2.19 -6.86 3.92
C THR A 94 -0.99 -7.70 3.44
N SER A 95 -1.12 -9.03 3.51
CA SER A 95 -0.14 -9.96 2.92
C SER A 95 -0.47 -10.25 1.46
N PHE A 96 0.56 -10.20 0.61
CA PHE A 96 0.48 -10.44 -0.83
C PHE A 96 0.80 -11.89 -1.25
N SER A 97 1.01 -12.80 -0.29
CA SER A 97 1.56 -14.15 -0.55
C SER A 97 0.78 -15.00 -1.55
N PHE A 98 -0.50 -14.69 -1.83
CA PHE A 98 -1.35 -15.43 -2.77
C PHE A 98 -2.10 -14.52 -3.78
N GLY A 99 -1.53 -13.36 -4.09
CA GLY A 99 -2.10 -12.39 -5.04
C GLY A 99 -2.93 -11.28 -4.40
N PHE A 100 -3.53 -10.44 -5.24
CA PHE A 100 -4.16 -9.18 -4.82
C PHE A 100 -5.66 -9.28 -4.50
N GLU A 101 -6.29 -10.45 -4.66
CA GLU A 101 -7.73 -10.60 -4.42
C GLU A 101 -8.09 -10.36 -2.94
N LYS A 102 -7.52 -11.16 -2.04
CA LYS A 102 -7.70 -11.03 -0.59
C LYS A 102 -7.43 -9.60 -0.07
N PRO A 103 -6.30 -8.96 -0.41
CA PRO A 103 -6.02 -7.61 0.08
C PRO A 103 -7.00 -6.55 -0.45
N ILE A 104 -7.43 -6.65 -1.71
CA ILE A 104 -8.48 -5.79 -2.27
C ILE A 104 -9.79 -6.01 -1.52
N THR A 105 -10.25 -7.25 -1.38
CA THR A 105 -11.51 -7.55 -0.70
C THR A 105 -11.50 -7.06 0.75
N GLN A 106 -10.38 -7.21 1.47
CA GLN A 106 -10.25 -6.70 2.84
C GLN A 106 -10.33 -5.17 2.89
N ASN A 107 -9.68 -4.45 1.98
CA ASN A 107 -9.76 -2.99 1.94
C ASN A 107 -11.18 -2.50 1.62
N LEU A 108 -11.89 -3.17 0.71
CA LEU A 108 -13.25 -2.77 0.32
C LEU A 108 -14.32 -3.06 1.39
N THR A 109 -14.07 -4.01 2.30
CA THR A 109 -15.06 -4.51 3.28
C THR A 109 -14.73 -4.15 4.74
N LYS A 110 -13.45 -3.99 5.08
CA LYS A 110 -12.96 -3.81 6.46
C LYS A 110 -12.31 -2.45 6.74
N SER A 111 -12.24 -1.57 5.75
CA SER A 111 -11.80 -0.19 5.99
C SER A 111 -12.81 0.53 6.90
N GLU A 112 -12.39 1.65 7.50
CA GLU A 112 -13.25 2.46 8.37
C GLU A 112 -14.53 2.92 7.67
N ASN A 113 -14.44 3.15 6.35
CA ASN A 113 -15.58 3.53 5.51
C ASN A 113 -15.72 2.56 4.32
N PRO A 114 -16.24 1.35 4.52
CA PRO A 114 -16.20 0.29 3.53
C PRO A 114 -17.14 0.59 2.36
N LEU A 115 -16.66 0.38 1.12
CA LEU A 115 -17.48 0.48 -0.09
C LEU A 115 -18.42 -0.73 -0.25
N LEU A 116 -18.05 -1.86 0.37
CA LEU A 116 -18.83 -3.09 0.37
C LEU A 116 -19.15 -3.51 1.83
N PRO A 117 -20.08 -2.83 2.51
CA PRO A 117 -20.49 -3.19 3.86
C PRO A 117 -21.36 -4.46 3.87
N ALA A 118 -21.47 -5.12 5.04
CA ALA A 118 -22.33 -6.30 5.23
C ALA A 118 -23.82 -6.06 4.92
N SER A 119 -24.27 -4.80 5.01
CA SER A 119 -25.63 -4.38 4.63
C SER A 119 -25.91 -4.56 3.14
N GLY A 120 -24.87 -4.63 2.30
CA GLY A 120 -24.96 -4.67 0.85
C GLY A 120 -24.47 -3.38 0.20
N ILE A 121 -24.46 -3.37 -1.13
CA ILE A 121 -24.00 -2.22 -1.93
C ILE A 121 -24.95 -1.03 -1.78
N ASP A 122 -24.37 0.13 -1.49
CA ASP A 122 -25.06 1.43 -1.56
C ASP A 122 -24.54 2.17 -2.81
N GLU A 123 -25.38 2.23 -3.85
CA GLU A 123 -25.02 2.90 -5.11
C GLU A 123 -24.78 4.40 -4.92
N ASN A 124 -25.52 5.08 -4.04
CA ASN A 124 -25.34 6.51 -3.81
C ASN A 124 -23.99 6.79 -3.16
N LYS A 125 -23.58 5.93 -2.22
CA LYS A 125 -22.25 5.99 -1.60
C LYS A 125 -21.14 5.79 -2.63
N ILE A 126 -21.26 4.78 -3.49
CA ILE A 126 -20.27 4.52 -4.55
C ILE A 126 -20.21 5.70 -5.53
N ASN A 127 -21.36 6.19 -5.99
CA ASN A 127 -21.42 7.31 -6.92
C ASN A 127 -20.81 8.57 -6.30
N SER A 128 -21.12 8.86 -5.02
CA SER A 128 -20.54 9.98 -4.28
C SER A 128 -19.03 9.82 -4.08
N PHE A 129 -18.57 8.60 -3.82
CA PHE A 129 -17.15 8.29 -3.70
C PHE A 129 -16.40 8.63 -4.99
N PHE A 130 -16.95 8.34 -6.17
CA PHE A 130 -16.31 8.65 -7.45
C PHE A 130 -16.69 10.03 -8.05
N GLN A 131 -17.18 10.97 -7.25
CA GLN A 131 -17.42 12.35 -7.72
C GLN A 131 -16.13 13.18 -7.86
N THR A 132 -15.10 12.85 -7.09
CA THR A 132 -13.83 13.60 -7.06
C THR A 132 -12.65 12.67 -7.25
N GLU A 133 -11.64 13.14 -7.96
CA GLU A 133 -10.38 12.41 -8.10
C GLU A 133 -9.53 12.53 -6.82
N ASP A 134 -8.81 11.48 -6.48
CA ASP A 134 -7.78 11.51 -5.45
C ASP A 134 -6.57 10.71 -5.91
N ARG A 135 -5.46 11.43 -6.14
CA ARG A 135 -4.14 10.87 -6.48
C ARG A 135 -3.06 11.33 -5.51
N SER A 136 -3.45 11.56 -4.26
CA SER A 136 -2.54 12.10 -3.25
C SER A 136 -1.33 11.19 -2.98
N ILE A 137 -1.51 9.87 -3.01
CA ILE A 137 -0.44 8.90 -2.75
C ILE A 137 0.60 8.94 -3.86
N SER A 138 0.18 8.72 -5.11
CA SER A 138 1.12 8.71 -6.25
C SER A 138 1.78 10.06 -6.47
N LYS A 139 1.05 11.17 -6.30
CA LYS A 139 1.62 12.51 -6.38
C LYS A 139 2.68 12.76 -5.29
N SER A 140 2.45 12.28 -4.08
CA SER A 140 3.43 12.41 -2.99
C SER A 140 4.71 11.62 -3.31
N GLU A 141 4.58 10.43 -3.89
CA GLU A 141 5.72 9.61 -4.29
C GLU A 141 6.49 10.24 -5.47
N ASP A 142 5.80 10.79 -6.47
CA ASP A 142 6.43 11.50 -7.58
C ASP A 142 7.21 12.73 -7.08
N ASN A 143 6.63 13.53 -6.18
CA ASN A 143 7.31 14.67 -5.58
C ASN A 143 8.59 14.25 -4.84
N ARG A 144 8.53 13.16 -4.08
CA ARG A 144 9.68 12.62 -3.34
C ARG A 144 10.79 12.15 -4.28
N ILE A 145 10.42 11.51 -5.39
CA ILE A 145 11.38 11.08 -6.42
C ILE A 145 12.06 12.28 -7.08
N GLU A 146 11.31 13.32 -7.41
CA GLU A 146 11.90 14.54 -7.99
C GLU A 146 12.80 15.28 -6.98
N GLU A 147 12.44 15.31 -5.69
CA GLU A 147 13.31 15.85 -4.65
C GLU A 147 14.65 15.10 -4.58
N TYR A 148 14.63 13.77 -4.59
CA TYR A 148 15.88 12.97 -4.63
C TYR A 148 16.68 13.19 -5.91
N LYS A 149 16.02 13.33 -7.07
CA LYS A 149 16.72 13.64 -8.32
C LYS A 149 17.42 14.99 -8.24
N GLU A 150 16.78 15.98 -7.62
CA GLU A 150 17.36 17.32 -7.48
C GLU A 150 18.54 17.34 -6.50
N ILE A 151 18.44 16.62 -5.39
CA ILE A 151 19.56 16.40 -4.47
C ILE A 151 20.73 15.76 -5.21
N ASN A 152 20.48 14.66 -5.94
CA ASN A 152 21.54 13.97 -6.68
C ASN A 152 22.19 14.88 -7.74
N ARG A 153 21.40 15.67 -8.48
CA ARG A 153 21.95 16.64 -9.44
C ARG A 153 22.82 17.69 -8.75
N SER A 154 22.40 18.18 -7.58
CA SER A 154 23.19 19.15 -6.82
C SER A 154 24.47 18.52 -6.27
N GLU A 155 24.43 17.28 -5.79
CA GLU A 155 25.60 16.54 -5.34
C GLU A 155 26.58 16.26 -6.50
N ASP A 156 26.07 15.84 -7.66
CA ASP A 156 26.85 15.61 -8.88
C ASP A 156 27.51 16.91 -9.36
N ALA A 157 26.80 18.03 -9.33
CA ALA A 157 27.34 19.34 -9.70
C ALA A 157 28.48 19.76 -8.74
N LEU A 158 28.28 19.60 -7.42
CA LEU A 158 29.33 19.87 -6.44
C LEU A 158 30.55 18.96 -6.62
N ALA A 159 30.33 17.68 -6.89
CA ALA A 159 31.41 16.74 -7.19
C ALA A 159 32.18 17.16 -8.46
N ALA A 160 31.48 17.57 -9.51
CA ALA A 160 32.08 18.06 -10.75
C ALA A 160 32.90 19.35 -10.53
N ASP A 161 32.34 20.35 -9.84
CA ASP A 161 33.00 21.63 -9.54
C ASP A 161 34.28 21.43 -8.73
N ASN A 162 34.26 20.49 -7.78
CA ASN A 162 35.41 20.14 -6.95
C ASN A 162 36.33 19.09 -7.57
N LYS A 163 36.02 18.63 -8.79
CA LYS A 163 36.72 17.54 -9.52
C LYS A 163 36.92 16.31 -8.65
N ILE A 164 35.88 15.94 -7.90
CA ILE A 164 35.86 14.75 -7.07
C ILE A 164 35.63 13.54 -7.97
N LEU A 165 36.49 12.53 -7.85
CA LEU A 165 36.36 11.26 -8.54
C LEU A 165 36.48 10.11 -7.54
N ILE A 166 35.62 9.10 -7.70
CA ILE A 166 35.69 7.87 -6.93
C ILE A 166 36.03 6.73 -7.90
N SER A 167 37.17 6.09 -7.69
CA SER A 167 37.58 4.95 -8.51
C SER A 167 36.79 3.69 -8.15
N ASN A 168 36.81 2.71 -9.05
CA ASN A 168 36.19 1.39 -8.84
C ASN A 168 36.79 0.61 -7.65
N VAL A 169 38.01 0.93 -7.21
CA VAL A 169 38.66 0.37 -6.02
C VAL A 169 38.42 1.23 -4.76
N GLY A 170 37.56 2.24 -4.85
CA GLY A 170 37.12 3.07 -3.73
C GLY A 170 38.07 4.21 -3.37
N ILE A 171 39.07 4.55 -4.18
CA ILE A 171 39.92 5.73 -3.93
C ILE A 171 39.14 6.98 -4.29
N ILE A 172 39.11 7.95 -3.37
CA ILE A 172 38.53 9.28 -3.60
C ILE A 172 39.68 10.25 -3.92
N SER A 173 39.59 10.95 -5.04
CA SER A 173 40.49 12.04 -5.41
C SER A 173 39.73 13.34 -5.63
N ALA A 174 40.40 14.48 -5.40
CA ALA A 174 39.95 15.81 -5.79
C ALA A 174 41.09 16.49 -6.55
N ASN A 175 40.79 17.11 -7.69
CA ASN A 175 41.82 17.69 -8.58
C ASN A 175 42.98 16.72 -8.91
N ASN A 176 42.68 15.43 -9.09
CA ASN A 176 43.65 14.34 -9.29
C ASN A 176 44.56 14.01 -8.10
N GLU A 177 44.36 14.64 -6.94
CA GLU A 177 45.08 14.30 -5.71
C GLU A 177 44.22 13.38 -4.83
N LYS A 178 44.82 12.32 -4.29
CA LYS A 178 44.13 11.39 -3.40
C LYS A 178 43.78 12.09 -2.09
N ILE A 179 42.49 12.14 -1.75
CA ILE A 179 41.99 12.75 -0.51
C ILE A 179 41.38 11.74 0.45
N GLY A 180 41.11 10.51 -0.01
CA GLY A 180 40.53 9.49 0.85
C GLY A 180 40.27 8.16 0.15
N TYR A 181 39.56 7.29 0.85
CA TYR A 181 39.12 6.01 0.30
C TYR A 181 37.86 5.52 1.03
N ILE A 182 37.03 4.75 0.32
CA ILE A 182 35.86 4.05 0.84
C ILE A 182 36.13 2.56 0.75
N VAL A 183 35.99 1.85 1.87
CA VAL A 183 36.11 0.39 1.90
C VAL A 183 34.74 -0.20 2.17
N ARG A 184 34.31 -1.14 1.34
CA ARG A 184 33.13 -1.94 1.64
C ARG A 184 33.48 -2.93 2.74
N LYS A 185 32.84 -2.83 3.89
CA LYS A 185 33.00 -3.80 4.98
C LYS A 185 32.50 -5.18 4.52
N VAL A 186 33.43 -6.09 4.22
CA VAL A 186 33.10 -7.48 3.92
C VAL A 186 32.84 -8.18 5.25
N THR A 187 31.60 -8.63 5.46
CA THR A 187 31.22 -9.38 6.67
C THR A 187 31.00 -10.83 6.25
N GLY A 188 32.10 -11.58 6.10
CA GLY A 188 32.12 -12.97 5.64
C GLY A 188 33.51 -13.58 5.76
N LYS A 189 33.60 -14.90 5.96
CA LYS A 189 34.83 -15.64 6.31
C LYS A 189 35.84 -15.82 5.16
N ASP A 190 35.62 -15.20 4.01
CA ASP A 190 36.45 -15.36 2.84
C ASP A 190 37.05 -14.02 2.37
N MET A 191 38.35 -13.95 2.61
CA MET A 191 39.39 -13.24 1.86
C MET A 191 39.72 -11.78 2.22
N VAL A 192 41.02 -11.62 2.46
CA VAL A 192 41.81 -10.43 2.73
C VAL A 192 41.74 -9.47 1.54
N GLN A 193 41.34 -8.22 1.78
CA GLN A 193 41.58 -7.13 0.83
C GLN A 193 43.06 -6.72 0.93
N GLN A 194 43.89 -7.21 0.02
CA GLN A 194 45.21 -6.62 -0.23
C GLN A 194 44.99 -5.36 -1.07
N PHE A 195 45.32 -4.21 -0.48
CA PHE A 195 45.41 -2.93 -1.18
C PHE A 195 46.73 -2.88 -1.96
N LEU A 196 46.65 -2.55 -3.25
CA LEU A 196 47.77 -2.03 -4.05
C LEU A 196 47.46 -0.58 -4.40
#